data_AF-U6L964-F1
#
_entry.id   AF-U6L964-F1
#
_cell.length_a   1.000
_cell.length_b   1.000
_cell.length_c   1.000
_cell.angle_alpha   90.00
_cell.angle_beta   90.00
_cell.angle_gamma   90.00
#
_symmetry.space_group_name_H-M   'P 1'
#
loop_
_entity.id
_entity.type
_entity.pdbx_description
1 polymer ?
#
loop_
_entity_poly.entity_id
_entity_poly.type
_entity_poly.pdbx_seq_one_letter_code
_entity_poly.pdbx_strand_id
1 'polypeptide(L)'
;MSRLDTHITSVLPVIFDYIFDCTLQMIKSDFQSYPDHRERFYALLKAANQHCFSGLFSLPSTQLKAFVESLVWAFKHEHPSLAEEGLQVTHEFLQRLIEGKREVLNDFCCNYYFSLMKEILLVLTDRLHRSGFKYQTLIFMSLLRIVAFRLVENEQQGLTQENVTKSLIDLLCRSFQTLNPKQVEAFVLDLFNFCVDSNPSRFQEHMRDFLISLKEFAGDNEALFEAERKEALARAAELEKQKRGMVPGLLPQYESMVSIRNMED
;
A
#
# COMPACT_ATOMS: atom_id res chain seq x y z
N MET A 1 16.60 6.24 -13.02
CA MET A 1 16.22 4.84 -12.73
C MET A 1 15.27 4.30 -13.79
N SER A 2 14.10 4.90 -14.01
CA SER A 2 13.10 4.48 -15.00
C SER A 2 13.58 4.25 -16.45
N ARG A 3 14.63 4.95 -16.91
CA ARG A 3 15.21 4.74 -18.26
C ARG A 3 16.28 3.67 -18.35
N LEU A 4 16.95 3.36 -17.24
CA LEU A 4 18.07 2.40 -17.18
C LEU A 4 17.68 1.09 -16.51
N ASP A 5 16.50 1.05 -15.89
CA ASP A 5 15.89 -0.10 -15.24
C ASP A 5 16.88 -0.86 -14.32
N THR A 6 16.98 -2.17 -14.47
CA THR A 6 17.82 -3.02 -13.61
C THR A 6 19.33 -2.77 -13.75
N HIS A 7 19.79 -2.05 -14.79
CA HIS A 7 21.22 -1.80 -15.01
C HIS A 7 21.85 -0.86 -13.98
N ILE A 8 21.06 -0.04 -13.27
CA ILE A 8 21.57 0.86 -12.22
C ILE A 8 21.51 0.24 -10.82
N THR A 9 21.01 -1.00 -10.69
CA THR A 9 20.80 -1.68 -9.40
C THR A 9 22.07 -1.74 -8.55
N SER A 10 23.23 -2.01 -9.16
CA SER A 10 24.52 -2.08 -8.44
C SER A 10 25.02 -0.73 -7.93
N VAL A 11 24.52 0.38 -8.49
CA VAL A 11 24.91 1.75 -8.14
C VAL A 11 23.93 2.36 -7.13
N LEU A 12 22.78 1.70 -6.87
CA LEU A 12 21.76 2.18 -5.94
C LEU A 12 22.32 2.54 -4.54
N PRO A 13 23.19 1.73 -3.91
CA PRO A 13 23.77 2.08 -2.61
C PRO A 13 24.58 3.38 -2.66
N VAL A 14 25.37 3.58 -3.72
CA VAL A 14 26.16 4.81 -3.91
C VAL A 14 25.24 6.02 -4.05
N ILE A 15 24.12 5.89 -4.78
CA ILE A 15 23.13 6.97 -4.87
C ILE A 15 22.59 7.31 -3.48
N PHE A 16 22.17 6.29 -2.72
CA PHE A 16 21.59 6.48 -1.39
C PHE A 16 22.58 7.14 -0.42
N ASP A 17 23.85 6.75 -0.44
CA ASP A 17 24.90 7.36 0.39
C ASP A 17 25.01 8.88 0.22
N TYR A 18 24.79 9.40 -0.99
CA TYR A 18 24.93 10.84 -1.25
C TYR A 18 23.65 11.65 -1.00
N ILE A 19 22.47 11.09 -1.31
CA ILE A 19 21.23 11.89 -1.35
C ILE A 19 20.17 11.47 -0.34
N PHE A 20 20.23 10.26 0.22
CA PHE A 20 19.12 9.73 1.01
C PHE A 20 19.00 10.43 2.36
N ASP A 21 20.03 10.32 3.21
CA ASP A 21 19.97 10.79 4.59
C ASP A 21 19.85 12.32 4.69
N CYS A 22 20.58 13.06 3.85
CA CYS A 22 20.54 14.51 3.82
C CYS A 22 19.15 15.02 3.40
N THR A 23 18.54 14.42 2.37
CA THR A 23 17.20 14.79 1.91
C THR A 23 16.15 14.40 2.95
N LEU A 24 16.25 13.20 3.55
CA LEU A 24 15.34 12.77 4.60
C LEU A 24 15.38 13.72 5.81
N GLN A 25 16.56 14.20 6.21
CA GLN A 25 16.70 15.20 7.27
C GLN A 25 15.99 16.52 6.94
N MET A 26 15.99 16.94 5.68
CA MET A 26 15.29 18.16 5.24
C MET A 26 13.78 18.01 5.33
N ILE A 27 13.24 16.86 4.90
CA ILE A 27 11.78 16.70 4.73
C ILE A 27 11.06 16.12 5.96
N LYS A 28 11.79 15.50 6.91
CA LYS A 28 11.19 14.87 8.09
C LYS A 28 10.74 15.84 9.18
N SER A 29 11.27 17.07 9.17
CA SER A 29 11.12 18.03 10.27
C SER A 29 9.72 18.64 10.33
N ASP A 30 9.13 18.91 9.16
CA ASP A 30 7.78 19.44 9.03
C ASP A 30 7.20 19.14 7.64
N PHE A 31 5.88 19.29 7.49
CA PHE A 31 5.15 18.97 6.27
C PHE A 31 5.07 20.11 5.24
N GLN A 32 5.60 21.30 5.55
CA GLN A 32 5.47 22.50 4.71
C GLN A 32 6.77 22.84 3.97
N SER A 33 7.92 22.63 4.61
CA SER A 33 9.24 22.90 4.03
C SER A 33 9.57 21.93 2.89
N TYR A 34 10.32 22.42 1.90
CA TYR A 34 10.90 21.65 0.80
C TYR A 34 9.92 20.72 0.04
N PRO A 35 8.77 21.22 -0.46
CA PRO A 35 7.75 20.39 -1.13
C PRO A 35 8.31 19.65 -2.36
N ASP A 36 9.12 20.33 -3.19
CA ASP A 36 9.73 19.71 -4.38
C ASP A 36 10.69 18.58 -4.01
N HIS A 37 11.46 18.73 -2.92
CA HIS A 37 12.38 17.69 -2.47
C HIS A 37 11.60 16.49 -1.95
N ARG A 38 10.48 16.73 -1.26
CA ARG A 38 9.60 15.67 -0.77
C ARG A 38 9.00 14.87 -1.92
N GLU A 39 8.44 15.54 -2.91
CA GLU A 39 7.88 14.87 -4.10
C GLU A 39 8.95 14.04 -4.83
N ARG A 40 10.13 14.62 -5.07
CA ARG A 40 11.22 13.93 -5.77
C ARG A 40 11.85 12.81 -4.95
N PHE A 41 11.88 12.93 -3.62
CA PHE A 41 12.33 11.88 -2.73
C PHE A 41 11.42 10.66 -2.81
N TYR A 42 10.09 10.86 -2.77
CA TYR A 42 9.16 9.74 -2.92
C TYR A 42 9.15 9.13 -4.32
N ALA A 43 9.33 9.97 -5.36
CA ALA A 43 9.53 9.47 -6.71
C ALA A 43 10.80 8.61 -6.84
N LEU A 44 11.88 8.94 -6.10
CA LEU A 44 13.08 8.12 -6.00
C LEU A 44 12.78 6.78 -5.32
N LEU A 45 12.06 6.76 -4.19
CA LEU A 45 11.71 5.52 -3.49
C LEU A 45 10.88 4.60 -4.38
N LYS A 46 9.88 5.16 -5.07
CA LYS A 46 9.04 4.46 -6.03
C LYS A 46 9.87 3.86 -7.16
N ALA A 47 10.76 4.65 -7.77
CA ALA A 47 11.61 4.17 -8.86
C ALA A 47 12.60 3.09 -8.39
N ALA A 48 13.14 3.21 -7.17
CA ALA A 48 14.00 2.19 -6.58
C ALA A 48 13.24 0.88 -6.37
N ASN A 49 12.01 0.93 -5.86
CA ASN A 49 11.13 -0.23 -5.70
C ASN A 49 10.78 -0.90 -7.04
N GLN A 50 10.46 -0.09 -8.05
CA GLN A 50 9.99 -0.58 -9.36
C GLN A 50 11.09 -1.20 -10.21
N HIS A 51 12.26 -0.57 -10.22
CA HIS A 51 13.33 -0.85 -11.20
C HIS A 51 14.59 -1.44 -10.58
N CYS A 52 14.79 -1.25 -9.28
CA CYS A 52 16.02 -1.63 -8.59
C CYS A 52 15.75 -2.40 -7.29
N PHE A 53 14.65 -3.15 -7.25
CA PHE A 53 14.17 -3.84 -6.04
C PHE A 53 15.26 -4.69 -5.36
N SER A 54 16.03 -5.47 -6.13
CA SER A 54 17.13 -6.28 -5.60
C SER A 54 18.26 -5.45 -5.01
N GLY A 55 18.46 -4.22 -5.50
CA GLY A 55 19.45 -3.28 -5.00
C GLY A 55 19.10 -2.72 -3.62
N LEU A 56 17.82 -2.67 -3.26
CA LEU A 56 17.39 -2.24 -1.92
C LEU A 56 17.97 -3.15 -0.83
N PHE A 57 18.14 -4.44 -1.12
CA PHE A 57 18.72 -5.42 -0.18
C PHE A 57 20.25 -5.43 -0.19
N SER A 58 20.88 -4.66 -1.08
CA SER A 58 22.32 -4.38 -1.04
C SER A 58 22.64 -3.12 -0.21
N LEU A 59 21.62 -2.40 0.26
CA LEU A 59 21.81 -1.23 1.12
C LEU A 59 22.31 -1.67 2.51
N PRO A 60 23.10 -0.82 3.20
CA PRO A 60 23.36 -0.98 4.62
C PRO A 60 22.05 -1.09 5.42
N SER A 61 22.03 -1.89 6.48
CA SER A 61 20.81 -2.14 7.28
C SER A 61 20.16 -0.85 7.80
N THR A 62 20.94 0.18 8.10
CA THR A 62 20.44 1.50 8.53
C THR A 62 19.66 2.20 7.42
N GLN A 63 20.15 2.16 6.18
CA GLN A 63 19.48 2.79 5.04
C GLN A 63 18.25 2.00 4.59
N LEU A 64 18.31 0.66 4.59
CA LEU A 64 17.13 -0.16 4.30
C LEU A 64 16.02 0.08 5.33
N LYS A 65 16.38 0.19 6.61
CA LYS A 65 15.44 0.59 7.67
C LYS A 65 14.84 1.97 7.38
N ALA A 66 15.68 2.96 7.08
CA ALA A 66 15.23 4.31 6.79
C ALA A 66 14.34 4.38 5.52
N PHE A 67 14.59 3.52 4.53
CA PHE A 67 13.71 3.34 3.37
C PHE A 67 12.31 2.88 3.79
N VAL A 68 12.21 1.81 4.60
CA VAL A 68 10.92 1.30 5.09
C VAL A 68 10.21 2.33 5.96
N GLU A 69 10.94 3.00 6.87
CA GLU A 69 10.38 4.07 7.70
C GLU A 69 9.90 5.27 6.88
N SER A 70 10.57 5.58 5.76
CA SER A 70 10.15 6.63 4.84
C SER A 70 8.82 6.28 4.14
N LEU A 71 8.59 5.02 3.79
CA LEU A 71 7.30 4.58 3.24
C LEU A 71 6.17 4.74 4.28
N VAL A 72 6.45 4.40 5.54
CA VAL A 72 5.51 4.60 6.66
C VAL A 72 5.20 6.08 6.85
N TRP A 73 6.22 6.95 6.81
CA TRP A 73 6.02 8.38 6.92
C TRP A 73 5.20 8.94 5.73
N ALA A 74 5.39 8.38 4.52
CA ALA A 74 4.66 8.75 3.33
C ALA A 74 3.16 8.54 3.48
N PHE A 75 2.73 7.32 3.82
CA PHE A 75 1.30 7.01 3.89
C PHE A 75 0.58 7.65 5.09
N LYS A 76 1.33 8.17 6.08
CA LYS A 76 0.81 8.95 7.21
C LYS A 76 0.73 10.45 6.93
N HIS A 77 1.23 10.89 5.78
CA HIS A 77 1.30 12.30 5.43
C HIS A 77 -0.09 12.93 5.35
N GLU A 78 -0.23 14.20 5.74
CA GLU A 78 -1.53 14.92 5.75
C GLU A 78 -2.04 15.19 4.33
N HIS A 79 -1.14 15.50 3.40
CA HIS A 79 -1.48 15.69 1.98
C HIS A 79 -1.95 14.37 1.31
N PRO A 80 -3.21 14.27 0.85
CA PRO A 80 -3.80 13.01 0.38
C PRO A 80 -3.03 12.35 -0.77
N SER A 81 -2.55 13.12 -1.76
CA SER A 81 -1.83 12.54 -2.90
C SER A 81 -0.50 11.88 -2.51
N LEU A 82 0.20 12.45 -1.53
CA LEU A 82 1.46 11.90 -1.02
C LEU A 82 1.19 10.63 -0.20
N ALA A 83 0.13 10.66 0.61
CA ALA A 83 -0.31 9.48 1.34
C ALA A 83 -0.70 8.32 0.42
N GLU A 84 -1.49 8.61 -0.63
CA GLU A 84 -1.90 7.62 -1.62
C GLU A 84 -0.70 7.04 -2.38
N GLU A 85 0.26 7.87 -2.78
CA GLU A 85 1.49 7.39 -3.43
C GLU A 85 2.33 6.53 -2.47
N GLY A 86 2.47 6.92 -1.21
CA GLY A 86 3.12 6.12 -0.17
C GLY A 86 2.49 4.74 -0.01
N LEU A 87 1.16 4.68 0.01
CA LEU A 87 0.42 3.41 0.08
C LEU A 87 0.63 2.55 -1.18
N GLN A 88 0.62 3.15 -2.37
CA GLN A 88 0.88 2.44 -3.62
C GLN A 88 2.27 1.79 -3.63
N VAL A 89 3.31 2.55 -3.27
CA VAL A 89 4.68 2.04 -3.22
C VAL A 89 4.81 0.94 -2.16
N THR A 90 4.19 1.11 -1.00
CA THR A 90 4.20 0.10 0.08
C THR A 90 3.52 -1.20 -0.35
N HIS A 91 2.36 -1.10 -1.01
CA HIS A 91 1.65 -2.25 -1.55
C HIS A 91 2.50 -2.99 -2.58
N GLU A 92 3.08 -2.27 -3.54
CA GLU A 92 3.93 -2.85 -4.57
C GLU A 92 5.19 -3.51 -3.96
N PHE A 93 5.86 -2.82 -3.02
CA PHE A 93 7.02 -3.34 -2.29
C PHE A 93 6.68 -4.67 -1.59
N LEU A 94 5.52 -4.75 -0.92
CA LEU A 94 5.08 -5.96 -0.24
C LEU A 94 4.75 -7.09 -1.21
N GLN A 95 4.11 -6.81 -2.36
CA GLN A 95 3.87 -7.82 -3.40
C GLN A 95 5.18 -8.39 -3.92
N ARG A 96 6.15 -7.54 -4.25
CA ARG A 96 7.48 -7.96 -4.74
C ARG A 96 8.26 -8.76 -3.69
N LEU A 97 8.12 -8.42 -2.41
CA LEU A 97 8.69 -9.21 -1.31
C LEU A 97 8.07 -10.62 -1.25
N ILE A 98 6.74 -10.72 -1.36
CA ILE A 98 6.00 -11.99 -1.29
C ILE A 98 6.33 -12.90 -2.48
N GLU A 99 6.45 -12.34 -3.68
CA GLU A 99 6.79 -13.04 -4.92
C GLU A 99 8.29 -13.35 -5.05
N GLY A 100 9.12 -12.66 -4.28
CA GLY A 100 10.57 -12.74 -4.34
C GLY A 100 11.19 -13.91 -3.56
N LYS A 101 12.45 -13.72 -3.15
CA LYS A 101 13.20 -14.72 -2.39
C LYS A 101 12.66 -14.86 -0.97
N ARG A 102 12.48 -16.11 -0.53
CA ARG A 102 11.90 -16.39 0.78
C ARG A 102 12.71 -15.87 1.96
N GLU A 103 14.04 -15.93 1.85
CA GLU A 103 14.96 -15.41 2.87
C GLU A 103 14.75 -13.91 3.11
N VAL A 104 14.54 -13.15 2.04
CA VAL A 104 14.33 -11.70 2.08
C VAL A 104 12.98 -11.36 2.72
N LEU A 105 11.92 -12.09 2.35
CA LEU A 105 10.62 -11.95 2.99
C LEU A 105 10.70 -12.27 4.49
N ASN A 106 11.41 -13.32 4.88
CA ASN A 106 11.57 -13.72 6.27
C ASN A 106 12.28 -12.62 7.08
N ASP A 107 13.42 -12.13 6.58
CA ASP A 107 14.16 -11.03 7.23
C ASP A 107 13.30 -9.76 7.35
N PHE A 108 12.57 -9.39 6.30
CA PHE A 108 11.63 -8.27 6.37
C PHE A 108 10.56 -8.48 7.45
N CYS A 109 9.91 -9.64 7.46
CA CYS A 109 8.85 -9.92 8.43
C CYS A 109 9.38 -9.93 9.87
N CYS A 110 10.58 -10.46 10.09
CA CYS A 110 11.20 -10.50 11.41
C CYS A 110 11.46 -9.09 12.00
N ASN A 111 11.76 -8.12 11.14
CA ASN A 111 12.13 -6.78 11.57
C ASN A 111 10.97 -5.78 11.53
N TYR A 112 10.04 -5.91 10.58
CA TYR A 112 9.09 -4.85 10.24
C TYR A 112 7.61 -5.26 10.28
N TYR A 113 7.27 -6.55 10.38
CA TYR A 113 5.88 -7.02 10.24
C TYR A 113 4.92 -6.35 11.23
N PHE A 114 5.19 -6.47 12.53
CA PHE A 114 4.31 -5.93 13.57
C PHE A 114 4.25 -4.40 13.54
N SER A 115 5.37 -3.75 13.21
CA SER A 115 5.42 -2.30 13.06
C SER A 115 4.53 -1.85 11.90
N LEU A 116 4.68 -2.43 10.72
CA LEU A 116 3.87 -2.07 9.56
C LEU A 116 2.39 -2.39 9.77
N MET A 117 2.08 -3.54 10.38
CA MET A 117 0.70 -3.93 10.72
C MET A 117 0.03 -2.93 11.66
N LYS A 118 0.76 -2.45 12.67
CA LYS A 118 0.25 -1.43 13.59
C LYS A 118 0.03 -0.10 12.88
N GLU A 119 1.02 0.37 12.11
CA GLU A 119 0.95 1.67 11.45
C GLU A 119 -0.16 1.70 10.38
N ILE A 120 -0.35 0.63 9.61
CA ILE A 120 -1.43 0.58 8.62
C ILE A 120 -2.81 0.53 9.29
N LEU A 121 -2.95 -0.17 10.42
CA LEU A 121 -4.22 -0.21 11.15
C LEU A 121 -4.55 1.17 11.75
N LEU A 122 -3.56 1.86 12.30
CA LEU A 122 -3.74 3.22 12.83
C LEU A 122 -4.25 4.18 11.75
N VAL A 123 -3.63 4.16 10.56
CA VAL A 123 -4.04 5.01 9.43
C VAL A 123 -5.42 4.63 8.90
N LEU A 124 -5.73 3.33 8.84
CA LEU A 124 -7.05 2.85 8.39
C LEU A 124 -8.16 3.24 9.38
N THR A 125 -7.83 3.40 10.66
CA THR A 125 -8.73 3.92 11.69
C THR A 125 -8.69 5.44 11.89
N ASP A 126 -7.88 6.17 11.10
CA ASP A 126 -7.83 7.63 11.13
C ASP A 126 -8.92 8.24 10.23
N ARG A 127 -9.51 9.35 10.67
CA ARG A 127 -10.50 10.10 9.87
C ARG A 127 -9.85 10.91 8.74
N LEU A 128 -8.56 11.24 8.84
CA LEU A 128 -7.87 12.10 7.87
C LEU A 128 -7.40 11.34 6.62
N HIS A 129 -7.25 10.02 6.68
CA HIS A 129 -6.65 9.22 5.61
C HIS A 129 -7.66 8.34 4.84
N ARG A 130 -8.95 8.68 4.87
CA ARG A 130 -10.03 7.85 4.30
C ARG A 130 -9.90 7.60 2.79
N SER A 131 -9.34 8.53 2.03
CA SER A 131 -9.12 8.38 0.58
C SER A 131 -8.14 7.25 0.23
N GLY A 132 -7.29 6.85 1.18
CA GLY A 132 -6.34 5.75 1.02
C GLY A 132 -6.91 4.35 1.24
N PHE A 133 -8.20 4.22 1.55
CA PHE A 133 -8.84 2.97 1.98
C PHE A 133 -8.52 1.75 1.11
N LYS A 134 -8.52 1.93 -0.23
CA LYS A 134 -8.19 0.85 -1.18
C LYS A 134 -6.83 0.22 -0.91
N TYR A 135 -5.77 1.02 -0.83
CA TYR A 135 -4.42 0.46 -0.66
C TYR A 135 -4.14 0.09 0.79
N GLN A 136 -4.73 0.79 1.76
CA GLN A 136 -4.64 0.39 3.18
C GLN A 136 -5.16 -1.02 3.40
N THR A 137 -6.35 -1.33 2.87
CA THR A 137 -6.94 -2.67 2.94
C THR A 137 -6.13 -3.72 2.20
N LEU A 138 -5.59 -3.40 1.01
CA LEU A 138 -4.74 -4.33 0.26
C LEU A 138 -3.43 -4.68 0.99
N ILE A 139 -2.77 -3.67 1.59
CA ILE A 139 -1.56 -3.89 2.40
C ILE A 139 -1.91 -4.73 3.62
N PHE A 140 -2.96 -4.38 4.34
CA PHE A 140 -3.39 -5.11 5.53
C PHE A 140 -3.77 -6.57 5.20
N MET A 141 -4.52 -6.80 4.13
CA MET A 141 -4.84 -8.14 3.62
C MET A 141 -3.59 -8.95 3.28
N SER A 142 -2.60 -8.31 2.64
CA SER A 142 -1.33 -8.96 2.28
C SER A 142 -0.54 -9.38 3.52
N LEU A 143 -0.52 -8.56 4.58
CA LEU A 143 0.10 -8.93 5.86
C LEU A 143 -0.60 -10.13 6.50
N LEU A 144 -1.94 -10.15 6.55
CA LEU A 144 -2.68 -11.29 7.10
C LEU A 144 -2.43 -12.57 6.30
N ARG A 145 -2.36 -12.48 4.96
CA ARG A 145 -2.04 -13.61 4.08
C ARG A 145 -0.66 -14.21 4.36
N ILE A 146 0.33 -13.40 4.76
CA ILE A 146 1.68 -13.90 5.10
C ILE A 146 1.58 -14.93 6.22
N VAL A 147 0.79 -14.70 7.26
CA VAL A 147 0.65 -15.67 8.36
C VAL A 147 -0.43 -16.71 8.09
N ALA A 148 -1.53 -16.36 7.42
CA ALA A 148 -2.62 -17.29 7.10
C ALA A 148 -2.17 -18.42 6.16
N PHE A 149 -1.34 -18.09 5.16
CA PHE A 149 -0.76 -19.08 4.25
C PHE A 149 0.58 -19.64 4.74
N ARG A 150 0.96 -19.34 6.00
CA ARG A 150 2.23 -19.77 6.62
C ARG A 150 3.42 -19.46 5.74
N LEU A 151 3.41 -18.26 5.16
CA LEU A 151 4.51 -17.82 4.34
C LEU A 151 5.75 -17.64 5.21
N VAL A 152 5.62 -16.89 6.29
CA VAL A 152 6.67 -16.78 7.30
C VAL A 152 6.10 -17.24 8.63
N GLU A 153 6.83 -18.14 9.30
CA GLU A 153 6.53 -18.55 10.66
C GLU A 153 7.80 -18.38 11.50
N ASN A 154 7.69 -17.59 12.56
CA ASN A 154 8.76 -17.42 13.55
C ASN A 154 8.16 -17.38 14.95
N GLU A 155 8.13 -18.54 15.61
CA GLU A 155 7.58 -18.69 16.96
C GLU A 155 8.32 -17.84 17.99
N GLN A 156 9.64 -17.66 17.86
CA GLN A 156 10.45 -16.89 18.81
C GLN A 156 10.07 -15.41 18.83
N GLN A 157 9.66 -14.88 17.69
CA GLN A 157 9.20 -13.49 17.54
C GLN A 157 7.67 -13.36 17.61
N GLY A 158 6.96 -14.48 17.86
CA GLY A 158 5.51 -14.52 17.89
C GLY A 158 4.85 -14.28 16.53
N LEU A 159 5.57 -14.44 15.41
CA LEU A 159 5.01 -14.33 14.06
C LEU A 159 4.31 -15.64 13.68
N THR A 160 3.15 -15.85 14.29
CA THR A 160 2.22 -16.95 14.01
C THR A 160 0.83 -16.38 13.85
N GLN A 161 -0.05 -17.06 13.11
CA GLN A 161 -1.43 -16.60 12.93
C GLN A 161 -2.14 -16.40 14.28
N GLU A 162 -1.95 -17.31 15.25
CA GLU A 162 -2.57 -17.20 16.58
C GLU A 162 -2.13 -15.92 17.33
N ASN A 163 -0.82 -15.63 17.34
CA ASN A 163 -0.29 -14.46 18.03
C ASN A 163 -0.63 -13.16 17.32
N VAL A 164 -0.68 -13.15 15.99
CA VAL A 164 -1.14 -12.01 15.20
C VAL A 164 -2.62 -11.72 15.49
N THR A 165 -3.47 -12.75 15.51
CA THR A 165 -4.90 -12.63 15.89
C THR A 165 -5.04 -12.00 17.27
N LYS A 166 -4.35 -12.53 18.29
CA LYS A 166 -4.38 -11.98 19.65
C LYS A 166 -3.91 -10.52 19.69
N SER A 167 -2.82 -10.21 19.00
CA SER A 167 -2.26 -8.85 18.95
C SER A 167 -3.22 -7.85 18.30
N LEU A 168 -3.95 -8.25 17.26
CA LEU A 168 -4.94 -7.42 16.60
C LEU A 168 -6.17 -7.16 17.49
N ILE A 169 -6.67 -8.20 18.16
CA ILE A 169 -7.79 -8.07 19.11
C ILE A 169 -7.39 -7.12 20.24
N ASP A 170 -6.21 -7.31 20.84
CA ASP A 170 -5.71 -6.46 21.91
C ASP A 170 -5.55 -5.01 21.47
N LEU A 171 -5.01 -4.78 20.27
CA LEU A 171 -4.84 -3.43 19.72
C LEU A 171 -6.18 -2.73 19.49
N LEU A 172 -7.14 -3.42 18.86
CA LEU A 172 -8.48 -2.86 18.59
C LEU A 172 -9.27 -2.61 19.88
N CYS A 173 -9.23 -3.52 20.85
CA CYS A 173 -9.88 -3.32 22.15
C CYS A 173 -9.29 -2.12 22.92
N ARG A 174 -7.98 -1.89 22.82
CA ARG A 174 -7.32 -0.72 23.42
C ARG A 174 -7.70 0.58 22.73
N SER A 175 -7.74 0.57 21.39
CA SER A 175 -8.10 1.74 20.59
C SER A 175 -9.58 2.10 20.71
N PHE A 176 -10.47 1.11 20.84
CA PHE A 176 -11.92 1.29 20.83
C PHE A 176 -12.58 0.66 22.06
N GLN A 177 -12.36 1.26 23.22
CA GLN A 177 -12.84 0.75 24.52
C GLN A 177 -14.37 0.63 24.64
N THR A 178 -15.12 1.27 23.73
CA THR A 178 -16.60 1.20 23.71
C THR A 178 -17.14 0.01 22.92
N LEU A 179 -16.31 -0.68 22.14
CA LEU A 179 -16.72 -1.87 21.40
C LEU A 179 -16.81 -3.08 22.33
N ASN A 180 -17.76 -3.98 22.04
CA ASN A 180 -17.83 -5.24 22.73
C ASN A 180 -16.62 -6.12 22.32
N PRO A 181 -15.81 -6.64 23.25
CA PRO A 181 -14.66 -7.48 22.93
C PRO A 181 -15.00 -8.69 22.06
N LYS A 182 -16.19 -9.29 22.22
CA LYS A 182 -16.64 -10.40 21.38
C LYS A 182 -16.90 -9.99 19.92
N GLN A 183 -17.35 -8.74 19.70
CA GLN A 183 -17.51 -8.20 18.35
C GLN A 183 -16.16 -7.98 17.68
N VAL A 184 -15.17 -7.48 18.44
CA VAL A 184 -13.80 -7.31 17.95
C VAL A 184 -13.17 -8.66 17.59
N GLU A 185 -13.33 -9.67 18.44
CA GLU A 185 -12.85 -11.03 18.18
C GLU A 185 -13.47 -11.61 16.90
N ALA A 186 -14.80 -11.57 16.76
CA ALA A 186 -15.49 -12.04 15.56
C ALA A 186 -15.01 -11.30 14.31
N PHE A 187 -14.87 -9.97 14.39
CA PHE A 187 -14.36 -9.15 13.31
C PHE A 187 -12.97 -9.59 12.84
N VAL A 188 -12.02 -9.80 13.76
CA VAL A 188 -10.65 -10.23 13.43
C VAL A 188 -10.63 -11.64 12.83
N LEU A 189 -11.45 -12.57 13.33
CA LEU A 189 -11.56 -13.91 12.74
C LEU A 189 -12.08 -13.86 11.31
N ASP A 190 -13.10 -13.03 11.05
CA ASP A 190 -13.65 -12.85 9.71
C ASP A 190 -12.66 -12.18 8.74
N LEU A 191 -11.80 -11.28 9.22
CA LEU A 191 -10.70 -10.75 8.41
C LEU A 191 -9.79 -11.87 7.88
N PHE A 192 -9.46 -12.86 8.71
CA PHE A 192 -8.68 -14.02 8.26
C PHE A 192 -9.47 -14.90 7.29
N ASN A 193 -10.78 -15.09 7.51
CA ASN A 193 -11.64 -15.85 6.60
C ASN A 193 -11.76 -15.19 5.22
N PHE A 194 -11.79 -13.86 5.15
CA PHE A 194 -11.91 -13.13 3.87
C PHE A 194 -10.56 -12.84 3.21
N CYS A 195 -9.45 -12.85 3.96
CA CYS A 195 -8.13 -12.59 3.37
C CYS A 195 -7.68 -13.70 2.41
N VAL A 196 -8.28 -14.89 2.44
CA VAL A 196 -7.90 -16.00 1.55
C VAL A 196 -8.46 -15.86 0.13
N ASP A 197 -9.55 -15.09 -0.03
CA ASP A 197 -10.22 -14.90 -1.31
C ASP A 197 -9.30 -14.15 -2.29
N SER A 198 -9.23 -14.57 -3.56
CA SER A 198 -8.40 -13.89 -4.57
C SER A 198 -8.87 -12.44 -4.82
N ASN A 199 -10.18 -12.20 -4.77
CA ASN A 199 -10.76 -10.87 -4.91
C ASN A 199 -10.85 -10.18 -3.53
N PRO A 200 -10.27 -8.98 -3.34
CA PRO A 200 -10.30 -8.25 -2.07
C PRO A 200 -11.68 -7.69 -1.70
N SER A 201 -12.70 -7.72 -2.57
CA SER A 201 -13.98 -7.03 -2.33
C SER A 201 -14.63 -7.39 -0.99
N ARG A 202 -14.72 -8.68 -0.62
CA ARG A 202 -15.36 -9.07 0.67
C ARG A 202 -14.56 -8.60 1.87
N PHE A 203 -13.24 -8.67 1.78
CA PHE A 203 -12.35 -8.16 2.82
C PHE A 203 -12.50 -6.64 3.00
N GLN A 204 -12.58 -5.92 1.88
CA GLN A 204 -12.77 -4.47 1.86
C GLN A 204 -14.14 -4.06 2.39
N GLU A 205 -15.20 -4.76 1.98
CA GLU A 205 -16.57 -4.54 2.48
C GLU A 205 -16.63 -4.77 3.99
N HIS A 206 -16.09 -5.89 4.48
CA HIS A 206 -16.05 -6.19 5.92
C HIS A 206 -15.27 -5.13 6.72
N MET A 207 -14.13 -4.69 6.21
CA MET A 207 -13.36 -3.62 6.83
C MET A 207 -14.12 -2.29 6.84
N ARG A 208 -14.80 -1.97 5.74
CA ARG A 208 -15.61 -0.75 5.62
C ARG A 208 -16.77 -0.75 6.60
N ASP A 209 -17.50 -1.85 6.69
CA ASP A 209 -18.64 -1.99 7.60
C ASP A 209 -18.21 -1.86 9.06
N PHE A 210 -17.07 -2.47 9.41
CA PHE A 210 -16.47 -2.28 10.73
C PHE A 210 -16.16 -0.81 11.00
N LEU A 211 -15.48 -0.12 10.09
CA LEU A 211 -15.18 1.31 10.25
C LEU A 211 -16.47 2.12 10.42
N ILE A 212 -17.48 1.95 9.55
CA ILE A 212 -18.76 2.67 9.63
C ILE A 212 -19.48 2.40 10.96
N SER A 213 -19.35 1.20 11.53
CA SER A 213 -19.94 0.85 12.83
C SER A 213 -19.30 1.61 14.00
N LEU A 214 -18.07 2.11 13.83
CA LEU A 214 -17.42 2.97 14.81
C LEU A 214 -18.13 4.32 14.84
N LYS A 215 -18.54 4.76 16.04
CA LYS A 215 -19.20 6.07 16.22
C LYS A 215 -18.42 7.23 15.62
N GLU A 216 -17.11 7.09 15.55
CA GLU A 216 -16.17 8.07 15.00
C GLU A 216 -16.22 8.21 13.48
N PHE A 217 -16.74 7.20 12.80
CA PHE A 217 -16.93 7.12 11.36
C PHE A 217 -18.40 7.16 10.95
N ALA A 218 -19.33 7.23 11.92
CA ALA A 218 -20.73 7.45 11.64
C ALA A 218 -20.93 8.84 11.00
N GLY A 219 -21.43 8.87 9.75
CA GLY A 219 -21.69 10.11 9.00
C GLY A 219 -21.14 10.09 7.59
N ASP A 220 -20.33 11.10 7.23
CA ASP A 220 -19.75 11.28 5.89
C ASP A 220 -18.76 10.14 5.57
N ASN A 221 -19.17 9.24 4.68
CA ASN A 221 -18.45 8.04 4.30
C ASN A 221 -18.03 8.04 2.82
N GLU A 222 -18.24 9.14 2.08
CA GLU A 222 -18.04 9.18 0.62
C GLU A 222 -16.60 8.79 0.23
N ALA A 223 -15.62 9.21 1.04
CA ALA A 223 -14.20 8.89 0.84
C ALA A 223 -13.89 7.37 0.79
N LEU A 224 -14.63 6.54 1.54
CA LEU A 224 -14.40 5.08 1.60
C LEU A 224 -14.85 4.34 0.31
N PHE A 225 -15.66 5.01 -0.52
CA PHE A 225 -16.20 4.48 -1.77
C PHE A 225 -15.53 5.09 -3.02
N GLU A 226 -14.57 6.01 -2.85
CA GLU A 226 -13.92 6.72 -3.97
C GLU A 226 -13.30 5.75 -5.00
N ALA A 227 -12.66 4.69 -4.53
CA ALA A 227 -12.07 3.68 -5.41
C ALA A 227 -13.11 2.96 -6.28
N GLU A 228 -14.21 2.51 -5.68
CA GLU A 228 -15.30 1.84 -6.39
C GLU A 228 -15.95 2.78 -7.40
N ARG A 229 -16.12 4.06 -7.03
CA ARG A 229 -16.63 5.11 -7.92
C ARG A 229 -15.69 5.36 -9.11
N LYS A 230 -14.37 5.50 -8.87
CA LYS A 230 -13.37 5.68 -9.93
C LYS A 230 -13.38 4.48 -10.89
N GLU A 231 -13.44 3.27 -10.37
CA GLU A 231 -13.51 2.05 -11.19
C GLU A 231 -14.82 1.95 -11.98
N ALA A 232 -15.96 2.29 -11.39
CA ALA A 232 -17.24 2.31 -12.08
C ALA A 232 -17.27 3.34 -13.23
N LEU A 233 -16.71 4.54 -13.00
CA LEU A 233 -16.56 5.58 -14.03
C LEU A 233 -15.63 5.11 -15.15
N ALA A 234 -14.50 4.49 -14.83
CA ALA A 234 -13.58 3.94 -15.83
C ALA A 234 -14.24 2.84 -16.68
N ARG A 235 -14.99 1.93 -16.05
CA ARG A 235 -15.76 0.89 -16.77
C ARG A 235 -16.83 1.50 -17.68
N ALA A 236 -17.55 2.51 -17.20
CA ALA A 236 -18.58 3.20 -17.99
C ALA A 236 -17.97 3.93 -19.20
N ALA A 237 -16.83 4.61 -19.00
CA ALA A 237 -16.11 5.30 -20.07
C ALA A 237 -15.59 4.32 -21.14
N GLU A 238 -15.08 3.15 -20.73
CA GLU A 238 -14.62 2.10 -21.65
C GLU A 238 -15.79 1.52 -22.47
N LEU A 239 -16.93 1.23 -21.83
CA LEU A 239 -18.14 0.79 -22.53
C LEU A 239 -18.67 1.84 -23.51
N GLU A 240 -18.61 3.12 -23.14
CA GLU A 240 -19.00 4.21 -24.03
C GLU A 240 -18.04 4.34 -25.23
N LYS A 241 -16.74 4.22 -24.99
CA LYS A 241 -15.71 4.21 -26.05
C LYS A 241 -15.94 3.06 -27.03
N GLN A 242 -16.22 1.86 -26.53
CA GLN A 242 -16.56 0.70 -27.36
C GLN A 242 -17.81 0.96 -28.21
N LYS A 243 -18.88 1.50 -27.62
CA LYS A 243 -20.10 1.87 -28.35
C LYS A 243 -19.84 2.91 -29.44
N ARG A 244 -19.03 3.94 -29.16
CA ARG A 244 -18.64 4.97 -30.14
C ARG A 244 -17.80 4.37 -31.28
N GLY A 245 -16.93 3.39 -30.99
CA GLY A 245 -16.15 2.69 -32.00
C GLY A 245 -16.95 1.80 -32.95
N MET A 246 -18.14 1.33 -32.53
CA MET A 246 -19.05 0.55 -33.39
C MET A 246 -19.81 1.42 -34.40
N VAL A 247 -19.77 2.74 -34.27
CA VAL A 247 -20.47 3.67 -35.16
C VAL A 247 -19.44 4.45 -35.98
N PRO A 248 -19.32 4.18 -37.29
CA PRO A 248 -18.38 4.89 -38.16
C PRO A 248 -18.58 6.41 -38.09
N GLY A 249 -17.51 7.15 -37.83
CA GLY A 249 -17.50 8.63 -37.78
C GLY A 249 -17.68 9.26 -36.40
N LEU A 250 -17.96 8.49 -35.34
CA LEU A 250 -18.06 9.01 -33.96
C LEU A 250 -16.73 9.04 -33.19
N LEU A 251 -15.69 8.39 -33.71
CA LEU A 251 -14.32 8.53 -33.17
C LEU A 251 -13.58 9.66 -33.90
N PRO A 252 -12.89 10.56 -33.18
CA PRO A 252 -12.00 11.53 -33.80
C PRO A 252 -10.94 10.86 -34.68
N GLN A 253 -10.72 11.38 -35.88
CA GLN A 253 -9.82 10.77 -36.88
C GLN A 253 -8.35 10.66 -36.42
N TYR A 254 -7.93 11.44 -35.41
CA TYR A 254 -6.57 11.32 -34.86
C TYR A 254 -6.41 10.11 -33.92
N GLU A 255 -7.48 9.60 -33.30
CA GLU A 255 -7.42 8.44 -32.39
C GLU A 255 -7.30 7.12 -33.17
N SER A 256 -7.88 7.04 -34.37
CA SER A 256 -7.81 5.86 -35.23
C SER A 256 -6.42 5.68 -35.86
N MET A 257 -5.70 6.77 -36.18
CA MET A 257 -4.36 6.71 -36.78
C MET A 257 -3.29 6.14 -35.83
N VAL A 258 -3.43 6.34 -34.51
CA VAL A 258 -2.49 5.81 -33.50
C VAL A 258 -2.64 4.29 -33.35
N SER A 259 -3.86 3.77 -33.51
CA SER A 259 -4.11 2.32 -33.39
C SER A 259 -3.59 1.52 -34.60
N ILE A 260 -3.60 2.13 -35.79
CA ILE A 260 -3.08 1.49 -37.02
C ILE A 260 -1.55 1.39 -36.96
N ARG A 261 -0.86 2.41 -36.44
CA ARG A 261 0.61 2.39 -36.27
C ARG A 261 1.10 1.33 -35.29
N ASN A 262 0.35 1.03 -34.23
CA ASN A 262 0.73 0.00 -33.25
C ASN A 262 0.42 -1.44 -33.71
N MET A 263 -0.17 -1.64 -34.89
CA MET A 263 -0.36 -2.97 -35.50
C MET A 263 0.66 -3.26 -36.61
N GLU A 264 1.48 -2.28 -37.01
CA GLU A 264 2.48 -2.40 -38.08
C GLU A 264 3.93 -2.44 -37.56
N ASP A 265 4.14 -2.49 -36.23
CA ASP A 265 5.43 -2.77 -35.56
C ASP A 265 5.30 -4.02 -34.66
#